data_AF-A0A0C2MMT0-F1
#
_entry.id   AF-A0A0C2MMT0-F1
#
_cell.length_a   1.000
_cell.length_b   1.000
_cell.length_c   1.000
_cell.angle_alpha   90.00
_cell.angle_beta   90.00
_cell.angle_gamma   90.00
#
_symmetry.space_group_name_H-M   'P 1'
#
loop_
_entity.id
_entity.type
_entity.pdbx_description
1 polymer ?
#
loop_
_entity_poly.entity_id
_entity_poly.type
_entity_poly.pdbx_seq_one_letter_code
_entity_poly.pdbx_strand_id
1 'polypeptide(L)'
;MTNKSLLVIAILLQVFEFSSSSAPAADETSPIKLTGHIVFEVIRCFNHKNIQFCHEKPSEDIVFSCAQFGVGDEHRINKTQWTGLFNELYAGGDSPPRFHQRLVDELVSRLGDDYTFTQISQSKGLDALLSVMEVTQLSDHAYFDLFCLYSNIVTTIESILKPARDCCDNILVMIDEKKKSNPVLVQRYKEKALFSKALLAVHTIEYYNEVARKVIISLSGLIEPAFLAEFQHRDEEVSYAIITFVLMYIQHLEEIYGSKVVASHSVHGPNLPRNDPLLGFIETVAPTQNVNVTLSHPVPQNPQTKSKHVVFYVGVAVMVLCMSLVTLFMITRSCRSNNFSITGRHVMSEDA
;
A
#
# COMPACT_ATOMS: atom_id res chain seq x y z
N MET A 1 -21.18 -1.79 -8.94
CA MET A 1 -19.86 -1.88 -8.28
C MET A 1 -18.82 -2.16 -9.35
N THR A 2 -18.30 -1.11 -10.00
CA THR A 2 -17.11 -1.10 -10.89
C THR A 2 -17.01 0.32 -11.44
N ASN A 3 -16.37 1.25 -10.70
CA ASN A 3 -16.01 2.57 -11.26
C ASN A 3 -15.03 3.36 -10.37
N LYS A 4 -14.00 2.71 -9.81
CA LYS A 4 -12.92 3.43 -9.10
C LYS A 4 -11.57 3.35 -9.82
N SER A 5 -11.34 2.33 -10.65
CA SER A 5 -10.11 2.19 -11.45
C SER A 5 -10.07 3.07 -12.71
N LEU A 6 -11.21 3.60 -13.17
CA LEU A 6 -11.27 4.50 -14.33
C LEU A 6 -10.96 5.97 -13.99
N LEU A 7 -11.12 6.36 -12.73
CA LEU A 7 -10.91 7.76 -12.32
C LEU A 7 -9.42 8.13 -12.21
N VAL A 8 -8.56 7.16 -11.85
CA VAL A 8 -7.10 7.34 -11.78
C VAL A 8 -6.48 7.49 -13.17
N ILE A 9 -7.06 6.86 -14.19
CA ILE A 9 -6.59 6.94 -15.58
C ILE A 9 -7.02 8.27 -16.23
N ALA A 10 -8.18 8.81 -15.86
CA ALA A 10 -8.69 10.07 -16.44
C ALA A 10 -7.90 11.31 -16.03
N ILE A 11 -7.32 11.32 -14.81
CA ILE A 11 -6.52 12.45 -14.31
C ILE A 11 -5.12 12.48 -14.95
N LEU A 12 -4.57 11.31 -15.31
CA LEU A 12 -3.27 11.21 -16.00
C LEU A 12 -3.29 11.66 -17.47
N LEU A 13 -4.47 11.73 -18.10
CA LEU A 13 -4.62 12.16 -19.49
C LEU A 13 -4.79 13.68 -19.67
N GLN A 14 -5.17 14.42 -18.62
CA GLN A 14 -5.36 15.88 -18.74
C GLN A 14 -4.06 16.70 -18.65
N VAL A 15 -2.93 16.06 -18.36
CA VAL A 15 -1.59 16.70 -18.39
C VAL A 15 -0.92 16.55 -19.76
N PHE A 16 -1.52 15.81 -20.70
CA PHE A 16 -0.89 15.38 -21.95
C PHE A 16 -0.98 16.35 -23.15
N GLU A 17 -1.57 17.54 -23.00
CA GLU A 17 -1.76 18.48 -24.14
C GLU A 17 -0.86 19.71 -24.18
N PHE A 18 0.15 19.83 -23.31
CA PHE A 18 1.09 20.96 -23.38
C PHE A 18 2.53 20.49 -23.57
N SER A 19 2.91 20.27 -24.84
CA SER A 19 4.16 20.79 -25.46
C SER A 19 4.61 19.91 -26.62
N SER A 20 3.99 20.08 -27.80
CA SER A 20 4.62 19.72 -29.08
C SER A 20 5.19 20.98 -29.73
N SER A 21 6.30 21.46 -29.17
CA SER A 21 7.13 22.48 -29.80
C SER A 21 8.40 21.78 -30.30
N SER A 22 8.43 21.46 -31.59
CA SER A 22 9.61 20.93 -32.28
C SER A 22 10.77 21.93 -32.18
N ALA A 23 11.77 21.61 -31.36
CA ALA A 23 13.05 22.31 -31.30
C ALA A 23 14.14 21.46 -31.98
N PRO A 24 15.16 22.09 -32.58
CA PRO A 24 16.06 21.45 -33.53
C PRO A 24 17.09 20.54 -32.83
N ALA A 25 17.55 19.53 -33.57
CA ALA A 25 18.59 18.60 -33.16
C ALA A 25 19.85 19.33 -32.68
N ALA A 26 20.08 19.32 -31.37
CA ALA A 26 21.34 19.74 -30.76
C ALA A 26 22.18 18.49 -30.47
N ASP A 27 23.29 18.39 -31.19
CA ASP A 27 24.40 17.50 -30.95
C ASP A 27 25.14 17.97 -29.68
N GLU A 28 24.78 17.45 -28.51
CA GLU A 28 25.53 17.66 -27.26
C GLU A 28 25.45 16.43 -26.35
N THR A 29 26.57 15.71 -26.26
CA THR A 29 26.83 14.54 -25.41
C THR A 29 26.97 14.90 -23.92
N SER A 30 26.23 15.90 -23.46
CA SER A 30 26.18 16.25 -22.04
C SER A 30 25.31 15.22 -21.32
N PRO A 31 25.80 14.58 -20.24
CA PRO A 31 24.99 13.64 -19.47
C PRO A 31 23.73 14.36 -18.96
N ILE A 32 22.57 13.76 -19.21
CA ILE A 32 21.29 14.28 -18.74
C ILE A 32 21.38 14.45 -17.22
N LYS A 33 21.21 15.69 -16.75
CA LYS A 33 21.14 15.95 -15.31
C LYS A 33 19.85 15.33 -14.77
N LEU A 34 19.97 14.42 -13.80
CA LEU A 34 18.79 13.84 -13.16
C LEU A 34 18.01 14.94 -12.43
N THR A 35 16.70 14.95 -12.63
CA THR A 35 15.78 15.84 -11.90
C THR A 35 14.74 15.00 -11.18
N GLY A 36 14.12 15.54 -10.12
CA GLY A 36 13.03 14.87 -9.42
C GLY A 36 11.89 14.44 -10.36
N HIS A 37 11.61 15.23 -11.40
CA HIS A 37 10.60 14.92 -12.41
C HIS A 37 10.97 13.68 -13.25
N ILE A 38 12.20 13.60 -13.76
CA ILE A 38 12.69 12.43 -14.49
C ILE A 38 12.59 11.19 -13.61
N VAL A 39 13.04 11.28 -12.35
CA VAL A 39 12.99 10.16 -11.41
C VAL A 39 11.55 9.70 -11.15
N PHE A 40 10.62 10.64 -10.97
CA PHE A 40 9.22 10.32 -10.80
C PHE A 40 8.65 9.55 -12.01
N GLU A 41 9.01 9.95 -13.21
CA GLU A 41 8.59 9.26 -14.43
C GLU A 41 9.17 7.85 -14.56
N VAL A 42 10.43 7.66 -14.15
CA VAL A 42 11.04 6.32 -14.06
C VAL A 42 10.30 5.45 -13.03
N ILE A 43 9.99 5.99 -11.86
CA ILE A 43 9.22 5.30 -10.81
C ILE A 43 7.82 4.94 -11.31
N ARG A 44 7.17 5.86 -12.03
CA ARG A 44 5.86 5.63 -12.66
C ARG A 44 5.93 4.44 -13.63
N CYS A 45 6.99 4.35 -14.42
CA CYS A 45 7.22 3.19 -15.28
C CYS A 45 7.43 1.89 -14.47
N PHE A 46 8.22 1.90 -13.40
CA PHE A 46 8.38 0.72 -12.53
C PHE A 46 7.05 0.26 -11.95
N ASN A 47 6.24 1.18 -11.43
CA ASN A 47 4.91 0.87 -10.90
C ASN A 47 3.99 0.27 -11.98
N HIS A 48 3.99 0.84 -13.19
CA HIS A 48 3.21 0.29 -14.31
C HIS A 48 3.62 -1.14 -14.69
N LYS A 49 4.92 -1.45 -14.55
CA LYS A 49 5.48 -2.79 -14.79
C LYS A 49 5.45 -3.70 -13.55
N ASN A 50 4.85 -3.26 -12.44
CA ASN A 50 4.82 -3.96 -11.15
C ASN A 50 6.22 -4.33 -10.61
N ILE A 51 7.20 -3.44 -10.76
CA ILE A 51 8.57 -3.64 -10.30
C ILE A 51 8.74 -3.04 -8.91
N GLN A 52 9.05 -3.88 -7.92
CA GLN A 52 9.27 -3.48 -6.53
C GLN A 52 10.72 -3.06 -6.27
N PHE A 53 11.16 -1.99 -6.95
CA PHE A 53 12.58 -1.60 -6.92
C PHE A 53 13.08 -1.23 -5.51
N CYS A 54 12.23 -0.80 -4.59
CA CYS A 54 12.67 -0.53 -3.22
C CYS A 54 13.05 -1.78 -2.40
N HIS A 55 12.69 -2.97 -2.87
CA HIS A 55 12.97 -4.23 -2.19
C HIS A 55 13.92 -5.13 -2.98
N GLU A 56 13.86 -5.06 -4.31
CA GLU A 56 14.67 -5.90 -5.18
C GLU A 56 15.27 -5.06 -6.31
N LYS A 57 16.56 -5.31 -6.60
CA LYS A 57 17.26 -4.69 -7.70
C LYS A 57 16.64 -5.10 -9.05
N PRO A 58 16.08 -4.15 -9.84
CA PRO A 58 15.57 -4.47 -11.17
C PRO A 58 16.70 -4.89 -12.10
N SER A 59 16.38 -5.68 -13.13
CA SER A 59 17.34 -5.98 -14.19
C SER A 59 17.72 -4.72 -14.97
N GLU A 60 18.92 -4.70 -15.53
CA GLU A 60 19.43 -3.54 -16.29
C GLU A 60 18.51 -3.17 -17.46
N ASP A 61 17.91 -4.16 -18.13
CA ASP A 61 16.97 -3.94 -19.23
C ASP A 61 15.71 -3.19 -18.76
N ILE A 62 15.21 -3.50 -17.56
CA ILE A 62 14.04 -2.84 -16.98
C ILE A 62 14.40 -1.42 -16.56
N VAL A 63 15.53 -1.24 -15.88
CA VAL A 63 16.05 0.09 -15.50
C VAL A 63 16.17 0.98 -16.72
N PHE A 64 16.81 0.49 -17.78
CA PHE A 64 17.04 1.26 -19.00
C PHE A 64 15.74 1.58 -19.73
N SER A 65 14.84 0.60 -19.86
CA SER A 65 13.54 0.82 -20.49
C SER A 65 12.71 1.88 -19.74
N CYS A 66 12.76 1.89 -18.41
CA CYS A 66 12.04 2.89 -17.62
C CYS A 66 12.75 4.25 -17.56
N ALA A 67 14.08 4.26 -17.58
CA ALA A 67 14.84 5.49 -17.76
C ALA A 67 14.51 6.16 -19.10
N GLN A 68 14.42 5.40 -20.19
CA GLN A 68 14.06 5.92 -21.52
C GLN A 68 12.66 6.52 -21.54
N PHE A 69 11.72 5.85 -20.87
CA PHE A 69 10.38 6.37 -20.66
C PHE A 69 10.39 7.73 -19.94
N GLY A 70 11.24 7.92 -18.93
CA GLY A 70 11.28 9.15 -18.15
C GLY A 70 11.99 10.34 -18.78
N VAL A 71 12.94 10.11 -19.69
CA VAL A 71 13.65 11.20 -20.40
C VAL A 71 13.11 11.48 -21.80
N GLY A 72 12.32 10.57 -22.38
CA GLY A 72 11.79 10.66 -23.73
C GLY A 72 12.74 10.12 -24.81
N ASP A 73 12.18 9.72 -25.95
CA ASP A 73 12.89 9.01 -27.04
C ASP A 73 13.99 9.83 -27.73
N GLU A 74 13.93 11.15 -27.62
CA GLU A 74 14.89 12.07 -28.24
C GLU A 74 16.22 12.15 -27.47
N HIS A 75 16.26 11.69 -26.22
CA HIS A 75 17.42 11.80 -25.36
C HIS A 75 18.18 10.48 -25.25
N ARG A 76 19.51 10.54 -25.40
CA ARG A 76 20.38 9.37 -25.22
C ARG A 76 20.67 9.12 -23.76
N ILE A 77 20.37 7.91 -23.31
CA ILE A 77 20.68 7.46 -21.95
C ILE A 77 22.03 6.75 -21.90
N ASN A 78 22.87 7.17 -20.96
CA ASN A 78 24.09 6.46 -20.63
C ASN A 78 23.79 5.26 -19.71
N LYS A 79 23.81 4.04 -20.27
CA LYS A 79 23.58 2.79 -19.52
C LYS A 79 24.47 2.68 -18.28
N THR A 80 25.75 3.02 -18.40
CA THR A 80 26.72 2.91 -17.30
C THR A 80 26.39 3.85 -16.14
N GLN A 81 25.91 5.07 -16.44
CA GLN A 81 25.48 6.02 -15.41
C GLN A 81 24.28 5.47 -14.63
N TRP A 82 23.26 4.98 -15.32
CA TRP A 82 22.05 4.45 -14.68
C TRP A 82 22.30 3.16 -13.89
N THR A 83 23.09 2.23 -14.43
CA THR A 83 23.53 1.06 -13.67
C THR A 83 24.31 1.47 -12.42
N GLY A 84 25.16 2.50 -12.51
CA GLY A 84 25.89 3.09 -11.39
C GLY A 84 24.95 3.61 -10.29
N LEU A 85 23.89 4.35 -10.65
CA LEU A 85 22.91 4.88 -9.71
C LEU A 85 22.21 3.78 -8.91
N PHE A 86 21.74 2.72 -9.57
CA PHE A 86 21.12 1.60 -8.86
C PHE A 86 22.13 0.78 -8.06
N ASN A 87 23.37 0.64 -8.53
CA ASN A 87 24.42 0.02 -7.72
C ASN A 87 24.68 0.79 -6.42
N GLU A 88 24.70 2.12 -6.47
CA GLU A 88 24.85 2.98 -5.29
C GLU A 88 23.64 2.86 -4.35
N LEU A 89 22.41 2.85 -4.89
CA LEU A 89 21.17 2.64 -4.15
C LEU A 89 21.20 1.36 -3.30
N TYR A 90 21.64 0.23 -3.86
CA TYR A 90 21.73 -1.04 -3.12
C TYR A 90 23.06 -1.24 -2.37
N ALA A 91 24.04 -0.35 -2.55
CA ALA A 91 25.28 -0.34 -1.77
C ALA A 91 25.15 0.49 -0.48
N GLY A 92 24.10 1.31 -0.35
CA GLY A 92 23.80 2.13 0.82
C GLY A 92 23.64 1.31 2.11
N GLY A 93 24.36 1.71 3.16
CA GLY A 93 24.48 1.00 4.44
C GLY A 93 23.47 1.39 5.52
N ASP A 94 23.64 0.78 6.70
CA ASP A 94 22.77 0.82 7.92
C ASP A 94 22.48 2.21 8.53
N SER A 95 22.85 3.31 7.87
CA SER A 95 22.65 4.67 8.36
C SER A 95 21.40 5.32 7.76
N PRO A 96 20.58 5.98 8.58
CA PRO A 96 19.39 6.67 8.10
C PRO A 96 19.69 7.75 7.06
N PRO A 97 18.92 7.87 5.97
CA PRO A 97 19.14 8.91 4.97
C PRO A 97 19.02 10.31 5.58
N ARG A 98 19.89 11.24 5.16
CA ARG A 98 19.98 12.61 5.73
C ARG A 98 18.69 13.41 5.63
N PHE A 99 17.82 13.08 4.69
CA PHE A 99 16.54 13.75 4.44
C PHE A 99 15.35 13.12 5.18
N HIS A 100 15.55 12.07 5.99
CA HIS A 100 14.45 11.40 6.69
C HIS A 100 13.62 12.36 7.55
N GLN A 101 14.28 13.11 8.45
CA GLN A 101 13.56 14.00 9.34
C GLN A 101 12.76 15.05 8.55
N ARG A 102 13.35 15.58 7.48
CA ARG A 102 12.68 16.57 6.63
C ARG A 102 11.46 15.99 5.92
N LEU A 103 11.53 14.74 5.45
CA LEU A 103 10.37 14.06 4.86
C LEU A 103 9.27 13.86 5.92
N VAL A 104 9.63 13.45 7.14
CA VAL A 104 8.67 13.32 8.24
C VAL A 104 8.01 14.67 8.55
N ASP A 105 8.80 15.74 8.67
CA ASP A 105 8.29 17.09 8.96
C ASP A 105 7.33 17.58 7.86
N GLU A 106 7.65 17.33 6.59
CA GLU A 106 6.79 17.68 5.45
C GLU A 106 5.47 16.89 5.45
N LEU A 107 5.52 15.60 5.78
CA LEU A 107 4.31 14.78 5.93
C LEU A 107 3.44 15.28 7.09
N VAL A 108 4.04 15.61 8.24
CA VAL A 108 3.33 16.18 9.40
C VAL A 108 2.71 17.52 9.05
N SER A 109 3.43 18.40 8.37
CA SER A 109 2.90 19.71 7.96
C SER A 109 1.63 19.56 7.12
N ARG A 110 1.61 18.60 6.20
CA ARG A 110 0.46 18.35 5.32
C ARG A 110 -0.73 17.70 6.03
N LEU A 111 -0.49 16.93 7.09
CA LEU A 111 -1.57 16.44 7.95
C LEU A 111 -2.28 17.59 8.67
N GLY A 112 -1.58 18.71 8.91
CA GLY A 112 -2.16 19.93 9.47
C GLY A 112 -3.09 20.70 8.53
N ASP A 113 -3.10 20.38 7.23
CA ASP A 113 -3.91 21.05 6.20
C ASP A 113 -5.24 20.32 5.91
N ASP A 114 -5.86 19.73 6.94
CA ASP A 114 -7.12 18.94 6.88
C ASP A 114 -7.07 17.65 6.03
N TYR A 115 -5.90 17.19 5.61
CA TYR A 115 -5.77 15.93 4.87
C TYR A 115 -5.63 14.73 5.81
N THR A 116 -6.38 13.65 5.53
CA THR A 116 -6.12 12.37 6.21
C THR A 116 -4.81 11.76 5.71
N PHE A 117 -4.19 10.89 6.51
CA PHE A 117 -2.98 10.19 6.10
C PHE A 117 -3.19 9.40 4.80
N THR A 118 -4.38 8.82 4.64
CA THR A 118 -4.78 8.10 3.42
C THR A 118 -4.86 9.01 2.18
N GLN A 119 -5.28 10.27 2.35
CA GLN A 119 -5.28 11.23 1.24
C GLN A 119 -3.86 11.66 0.88
N ILE A 120 -2.99 11.81 1.90
CA ILE A 120 -1.58 12.09 1.69
C ILE A 120 -0.92 10.95 0.92
N SER A 121 -1.09 9.71 1.37
CA SER A 121 -0.48 8.53 0.73
C SER A 121 -0.87 8.38 -0.75
N GLN A 122 -2.13 8.69 -1.09
CA GLN A 122 -2.68 8.46 -2.43
C GLN A 122 -2.52 9.64 -3.40
N SER A 123 -2.56 10.88 -2.92
CA SER A 123 -2.73 12.04 -3.80
C SER A 123 -1.80 13.22 -3.53
N LYS A 124 -1.20 13.32 -2.34
CA LYS A 124 -0.31 14.45 -1.95
C LYS A 124 1.12 14.03 -1.66
N GLY A 125 1.41 12.73 -1.69
CA GLY A 125 2.75 12.19 -1.47
C GLY A 125 3.80 12.71 -2.45
N LEU A 126 3.39 12.89 -3.71
CA LEU A 126 4.27 13.46 -4.73
C LEU A 126 4.70 14.89 -4.38
N ASP A 127 3.75 15.72 -3.96
CA ASP A 127 4.04 17.10 -3.58
C ASP A 127 5.01 17.15 -2.37
N ALA A 128 4.85 16.24 -1.40
CA ALA A 128 5.77 16.11 -0.28
C ALA A 128 7.19 15.72 -0.73
N LEU A 129 7.29 14.72 -1.62
CA LEU A 129 8.56 14.30 -2.20
C LEU A 129 9.24 15.45 -2.97
N LEU A 130 8.51 16.15 -3.83
CA LEU A 130 9.02 17.28 -4.60
C LEU A 130 9.49 18.42 -3.69
N SER A 131 8.73 18.75 -2.64
CA SER A 131 9.14 19.75 -1.63
C SER A 131 10.50 19.40 -1.00
N VAL A 132 10.68 18.14 -0.58
CA VAL A 132 11.96 17.68 0.00
C VAL A 132 13.10 17.74 -1.03
N MET A 133 12.81 17.39 -2.29
CA MET A 133 13.78 17.43 -3.39
C MET A 133 14.22 18.85 -3.75
N GLU A 134 13.33 19.84 -3.69
CA GLU A 134 13.63 21.24 -4.01
C GLU A 134 14.49 21.91 -2.92
N VAL A 135 14.18 21.64 -1.65
CA VAL A 135 14.84 22.28 -0.50
C VAL A 135 16.17 21.59 -0.15
N THR A 136 16.35 20.35 -0.56
CA THR A 136 17.55 19.57 -0.26
C THR A 136 18.35 19.37 -1.54
N GLN A 137 19.59 19.84 -1.58
CA GLN A 137 20.49 19.53 -2.71
C GLN A 137 20.84 18.04 -2.68
N LEU A 138 20.01 17.20 -3.29
CA LEU A 138 20.17 15.76 -3.34
C LEU A 138 21.14 15.34 -4.46
N SER A 139 21.92 14.29 -4.20
CA SER A 139 22.62 13.53 -5.23
C SER A 139 21.63 12.73 -6.09
N ASP A 140 22.03 12.34 -7.29
CA ASP A 140 21.18 11.65 -8.26
C ASP A 140 20.58 10.32 -7.72
N HIS A 141 21.34 9.53 -6.95
CA HIS A 141 20.80 8.30 -6.33
C HIS A 141 19.81 8.61 -5.20
N ALA A 142 19.99 9.73 -4.50
CA ALA A 142 19.22 10.08 -3.31
C ALA A 142 17.74 10.38 -3.63
N TYR A 143 17.39 10.64 -4.89
CA TYR A 143 16.00 10.74 -5.32
C TYR A 143 15.26 9.39 -5.22
N PHE A 144 15.92 8.30 -5.60
CA PHE A 144 15.35 6.95 -5.48
C PHE A 144 15.28 6.52 -4.01
N ASP A 145 16.32 6.81 -3.22
CA ASP A 145 16.31 6.59 -1.78
C ASP A 145 15.15 7.32 -1.10
N LEU A 146 14.92 8.59 -1.46
CA LEU A 146 13.83 9.39 -0.90
C LEU A 146 12.47 8.78 -1.21
N PHE A 147 12.24 8.31 -2.44
CA PHE A 147 11.01 7.62 -2.79
C PHE A 147 10.84 6.33 -1.99
N CYS A 148 11.88 5.51 -1.88
CA CYS A 148 11.79 4.26 -1.13
C CYS A 148 11.54 4.50 0.36
N LEU A 149 12.14 5.54 0.93
CA LEU A 149 11.87 5.95 2.30
C LEU A 149 10.41 6.36 2.48
N TYR A 150 9.87 7.19 1.58
CA TYR A 150 8.46 7.57 1.59
C TYR A 150 7.53 6.35 1.47
N SER A 151 7.81 5.44 0.53
CA SER A 151 7.03 4.22 0.33
C SER A 151 7.00 3.34 1.58
N ASN A 152 8.15 3.19 2.26
CA ASN A 152 8.24 2.43 3.50
C ASN A 152 7.43 3.12 4.61
N ILE A 153 7.60 4.44 4.81
CA ILE A 153 6.83 5.21 5.80
C ILE A 153 5.32 5.03 5.58
N VAL A 154 4.85 5.23 4.36
CA VAL A 154 3.43 5.09 4.02
C VAL A 154 2.92 3.69 4.30
N THR A 155 3.65 2.66 3.83
CA THR A 155 3.24 1.27 4.01
C THR A 155 3.16 0.89 5.49
N THR A 156 4.15 1.31 6.28
CA THR A 156 4.21 1.06 7.72
C THR A 156 3.07 1.76 8.47
N ILE A 157 2.80 3.05 8.19
CA ILE A 157 1.70 3.76 8.86
C ILE A 157 0.33 3.21 8.44
N GLU A 158 0.14 2.90 7.15
CA GLU A 158 -1.13 2.33 6.66
C GLU A 158 -1.42 0.93 7.24
N SER A 159 -0.39 0.12 7.48
CA SER A 159 -0.55 -1.22 8.07
C SER A 159 -1.10 -1.15 9.49
N ILE A 160 -0.78 -0.10 10.24
CA ILE A 160 -1.30 0.16 11.60
C ILE A 160 -2.66 0.88 11.53
N LEU A 161 -2.83 1.87 10.65
CA LEU A 161 -4.08 2.63 10.52
C LEU A 161 -5.26 1.78 10.05
N LYS A 162 -5.02 0.79 9.18
CA LYS A 162 -6.08 -0.08 8.67
C LYS A 162 -6.84 -0.85 9.77
N PRO A 163 -6.20 -1.67 10.63
CA PRO A 163 -6.88 -2.32 11.74
C PRO A 163 -7.43 -1.31 12.76
N ALA A 164 -6.81 -0.13 12.92
CA ALA A 164 -7.36 0.93 13.77
C ALA A 164 -8.72 1.43 13.25
N ARG A 165 -8.86 1.69 11.94
CA ARG A 165 -10.14 2.04 11.31
C ARG A 165 -11.18 0.95 11.49
N ASP A 166 -10.81 -0.30 11.22
CA ASP A 166 -11.70 -1.45 11.40
C ASP A 166 -12.15 -1.57 12.87
N CYS A 167 -11.26 -1.32 13.83
CA CYS A 167 -11.59 -1.32 15.25
C CYS A 167 -12.60 -0.21 15.58
N CYS A 168 -12.35 1.02 15.13
CA CYS A 168 -13.25 2.15 15.29
C CYS A 168 -14.64 1.85 14.72
N ASP A 169 -14.73 1.38 13.48
CA ASP A 169 -16.00 1.04 12.82
C ASP A 169 -16.76 -0.03 13.61
N ASN A 170 -16.09 -1.10 14.05
CA ASN A 170 -16.74 -2.15 14.83
C ASN A 170 -17.23 -1.64 16.20
N ILE A 171 -16.48 -0.74 16.86
CA ILE A 171 -16.90 -0.14 18.13
C ILE A 171 -18.12 0.78 17.94
N LEU A 172 -18.12 1.61 16.90
CA LEU A 172 -19.26 2.50 16.60
C LEU A 172 -20.54 1.70 16.34
N VAL A 173 -20.45 0.62 15.56
CA VAL A 173 -21.61 -0.25 15.34
C VAL A 173 -22.01 -0.98 16.61
N MET A 174 -21.05 -1.40 17.45
CA MET A 174 -21.36 -1.98 18.77
C MET A 174 -22.13 -1.01 19.66
N ILE A 175 -21.73 0.27 19.71
CA ILE A 175 -22.42 1.33 20.46
C ILE A 175 -23.85 1.52 19.94
N ASP A 176 -24.03 1.58 18.62
CA ASP A 176 -25.34 1.74 17.99
C ASP A 176 -26.28 0.55 18.30
N GLU A 177 -25.78 -0.69 18.17
CA GLU A 177 -26.56 -1.89 18.47
C GLU A 177 -26.87 -2.04 19.98
N LYS A 178 -26.02 -1.51 20.86
CA LYS A 178 -26.31 -1.41 22.29
C LYS A 178 -27.49 -0.48 22.54
N LYS A 179 -27.55 0.69 21.89
CA LYS A 179 -28.67 1.63 21.98
C LYS A 179 -29.98 0.97 21.50
N LYS A 180 -29.90 0.11 20.49
CA LYS A 180 -31.02 -0.70 19.97
C LYS A 180 -31.37 -1.94 20.83
N SER A 181 -30.66 -2.17 21.94
CA SER A 181 -30.86 -3.33 22.81
C SER A 181 -30.73 -4.68 22.07
N ASN A 182 -29.79 -4.80 21.13
CA ASN A 182 -29.54 -6.03 20.37
C ASN A 182 -28.30 -6.79 20.91
N PRO A 183 -28.44 -7.66 21.92
CA PRO A 183 -27.30 -8.28 22.59
C PRO A 183 -26.47 -9.19 21.68
N VAL A 184 -27.10 -9.83 20.69
CA VAL A 184 -26.42 -10.72 19.74
C VAL A 184 -25.47 -9.94 18.85
N LEU A 185 -25.93 -8.82 18.28
CA LEU A 185 -25.07 -7.98 17.44
C LEU A 185 -24.01 -7.25 18.27
N VAL A 186 -24.35 -6.77 19.48
CA VAL A 186 -23.37 -6.18 20.40
C VAL A 186 -22.19 -7.14 20.64
N GLN A 187 -22.48 -8.39 21.01
CA GLN A 187 -21.43 -9.39 21.25
C GLN A 187 -20.62 -9.69 19.99
N ARG A 188 -21.26 -9.77 18.81
CA ARG A 188 -20.57 -9.99 17.55
C ARG A 188 -19.61 -8.86 17.18
N TYR A 189 -20.03 -7.61 17.35
CA TYR A 189 -19.18 -6.46 17.06
C TYR A 189 -18.09 -6.26 18.13
N LYS A 190 -18.34 -6.65 19.38
CA LYS A 190 -17.31 -6.77 20.41
C LYS A 190 -16.19 -7.73 19.98
N GLU A 191 -16.54 -8.95 19.54
CA GLU A 191 -15.56 -9.93 19.07
C GLU A 191 -14.73 -9.42 17.90
N LYS A 192 -15.36 -8.73 16.94
CA LYS A 192 -14.65 -8.08 15.83
C LYS A 192 -13.73 -6.94 16.30
N ALA A 193 -14.19 -6.09 17.21
CA ALA A 193 -13.38 -5.00 17.75
C ALA A 193 -12.15 -5.55 18.49
N LEU A 194 -12.31 -6.60 19.30
CA LEU A 194 -11.21 -7.30 19.97
C LEU A 194 -10.23 -7.94 18.98
N PHE A 195 -10.75 -8.53 17.90
CA PHE A 195 -9.92 -9.07 16.83
C PHE A 195 -9.11 -7.96 16.11
N SER A 196 -9.74 -6.85 15.73
CA SER A 196 -9.06 -5.70 15.13
C SER A 196 -8.03 -5.09 16.08
N LYS A 197 -8.31 -5.02 17.38
CA LYS A 197 -7.33 -4.61 18.41
C LYS A 197 -6.13 -5.55 18.45
N ALA A 198 -6.33 -6.85 18.34
CA ALA A 198 -5.23 -7.81 18.29
C ALA A 198 -4.36 -7.60 17.03
N LEU A 199 -4.98 -7.37 15.87
CA LEU A 199 -4.25 -7.02 14.64
C LEU A 199 -3.48 -5.71 14.77
N LEU A 200 -4.08 -4.71 15.41
CA LEU A 200 -3.43 -3.42 15.69
C LEU A 200 -2.15 -3.61 16.51
N ALA A 201 -2.19 -4.47 17.54
CA ALA A 201 -1.00 -4.83 18.33
C ALA A 201 0.06 -5.55 17.49
N VAL A 202 -0.33 -6.51 16.64
CA VAL A 202 0.59 -7.24 15.75
C VAL A 202 1.33 -6.28 14.82
N HIS A 203 0.62 -5.40 14.13
CA HIS A 203 1.25 -4.44 13.21
C HIS A 203 2.11 -3.40 13.94
N THR A 204 1.75 -3.05 15.19
CA THR A 204 2.60 -2.21 16.03
C THR A 204 3.91 -2.92 16.42
N ILE A 205 3.86 -4.23 16.70
CA ILE A 205 5.07 -5.04 16.94
C ILE A 205 5.93 -5.15 15.68
N GLU A 206 5.31 -5.30 14.51
CA GLU A 206 6.03 -5.33 13.23
C GLU A 206 6.77 -4.02 13.00
N TYR A 207 6.11 -2.88 13.15
CA TYR A 207 6.74 -1.55 13.12
C TYR A 207 7.90 -1.45 14.11
N TYR A 208 7.69 -1.77 15.39
CA TYR A 208 8.73 -1.72 16.40
C TYR A 208 9.94 -2.59 16.02
N ASN A 209 9.69 -3.79 15.47
CA ASN A 209 10.75 -4.70 15.03
C ASN A 209 11.54 -4.15 13.84
N GLU A 210 10.88 -3.48 12.90
CA GLU A 210 11.56 -2.83 11.78
C GLU A 210 12.47 -1.70 12.26
N VAL A 211 12.02 -0.90 13.25
CA VAL A 211 12.84 0.12 13.91
C VAL A 211 14.01 -0.51 14.67
N ALA A 212 13.76 -1.56 15.46
CA ALA A 212 14.78 -2.26 16.24
C ALA A 212 15.86 -2.92 15.35
N ARG A 213 15.46 -3.42 14.17
CA ARG A 213 16.39 -3.94 13.15
C ARG A 213 17.07 -2.86 12.33
N LYS A 214 16.74 -1.58 12.55
CA LYS A 214 17.19 -0.43 11.75
C LYS A 214 16.83 -0.53 10.26
N VAL A 215 15.77 -1.30 9.95
CA VAL A 215 15.21 -1.38 8.60
C VAL A 215 14.51 -0.06 8.27
N ILE A 216 13.85 0.52 9.26
CA ILE A 216 13.28 1.87 9.19
C ILE A 216 13.75 2.70 10.37
N ILE A 217 13.56 4.01 10.26
CA ILE A 217 13.80 4.95 11.35
C ILE A 217 12.52 5.06 12.17
N SER A 218 12.65 5.39 13.46
CA SER A 218 11.48 5.63 14.30
C SER A 218 10.59 6.70 13.68
N LEU A 219 9.29 6.39 13.59
CA LEU A 219 8.23 7.25 13.07
C LEU A 219 7.38 7.82 14.21
N SER A 220 7.89 7.82 15.45
CA SER A 220 7.14 8.31 16.62
C SER A 220 6.58 9.72 16.42
N GLY A 221 7.33 10.62 15.76
CA GLY A 221 6.88 11.97 15.41
C GLY A 221 5.80 12.06 14.33
N LEU A 222 5.50 10.98 13.61
CA LEU A 222 4.49 10.92 12.55
C LEU A 222 3.25 10.10 12.94
N ILE A 223 3.41 9.08 13.80
CA ILE A 223 2.32 8.16 14.16
C ILE A 223 1.14 8.91 14.78
N GLU A 224 1.39 9.72 15.82
CA GLU A 224 0.31 10.47 16.48
C GLU A 224 -0.39 11.45 15.52
N PRO A 225 0.31 12.34 14.78
CA PRO A 225 -0.31 13.20 13.78
C PRO A 225 -1.12 12.44 12.72
N ALA A 226 -0.60 11.32 12.22
CA ALA A 226 -1.27 10.51 11.20
C ALA A 226 -2.60 9.95 11.71
N PHE A 227 -2.61 9.48 12.96
CA PHE A 227 -3.83 9.00 13.61
C PHE A 227 -4.82 10.14 13.88
N LEU A 228 -4.36 11.28 14.42
CA LEU A 228 -5.22 12.43 14.71
C LEU A 228 -5.93 12.90 13.43
N ALA A 229 -5.19 13.05 12.33
CA ALA A 229 -5.77 13.46 11.05
C ALA A 229 -6.73 12.40 10.46
N GLU A 230 -6.40 11.11 10.57
CA GLU A 230 -7.27 10.03 10.06
C GLU A 230 -8.59 9.92 10.84
N PHE A 231 -8.58 10.30 12.12
CA PHE A 231 -9.73 10.19 13.02
C PHE A 231 -10.42 11.52 13.34
N GLN A 232 -9.97 12.65 12.77
CA GLN A 232 -10.45 14.01 13.10
C GLN A 232 -11.98 14.22 12.97
N HIS A 233 -12.65 13.45 12.11
CA HIS A 233 -14.09 13.54 11.87
C HIS A 233 -14.88 12.34 12.42
N ARG A 234 -14.26 11.55 13.30
CA ARG A 234 -14.89 10.39 13.94
C ARG A 234 -15.33 10.70 15.36
N ASP A 235 -15.86 9.70 16.05
CA ASP A 235 -16.20 9.79 17.46
C ASP A 235 -14.94 10.01 18.31
N GLU A 236 -14.91 11.11 19.06
CA GLU A 236 -13.73 11.57 19.80
C GLU A 236 -13.28 10.57 20.85
N GLU A 237 -14.21 9.98 21.62
CA GLU A 237 -13.88 9.05 22.71
C GLU A 237 -13.30 7.74 22.16
N VAL A 238 -13.91 7.19 21.12
CA VAL A 238 -13.43 5.96 20.46
C VAL A 238 -12.05 6.21 19.83
N SER A 239 -11.90 7.34 19.15
CA SER A 239 -10.64 7.71 18.49
C SER A 239 -9.53 7.89 19.52
N TYR A 240 -9.79 8.62 20.60
CA TYR A 240 -8.83 8.82 21.68
C TYR A 240 -8.39 7.49 22.32
N ALA A 241 -9.32 6.55 22.57
CA ALA A 241 -8.98 5.25 23.13
C ALA A 241 -8.05 4.43 22.21
N ILE A 242 -8.29 4.47 20.89
CA ILE A 242 -7.45 3.78 19.89
C ILE A 242 -6.06 4.42 19.82
N ILE A 243 -5.98 5.76 19.71
CA ILE A 243 -4.72 6.51 19.65
C ILE A 243 -3.88 6.23 20.89
N THR A 244 -4.49 6.40 22.07
CA THR A 244 -3.82 6.16 23.36
C THR A 244 -3.30 4.72 23.46
N PHE A 245 -4.09 3.73 23.01
CA PHE A 245 -3.63 2.34 22.99
C PHE A 245 -2.36 2.16 22.14
N VAL A 246 -2.34 2.67 20.90
CA VAL A 246 -1.17 2.52 20.01
C VAL A 246 0.06 3.18 20.59
N LEU A 247 -0.05 4.43 21.05
CA LEU A 247 1.08 5.18 21.60
C LEU A 247 1.63 4.51 22.87
N MET A 248 0.75 4.12 23.80
CA MET A 248 1.15 3.39 25.00
C MET A 248 1.80 2.05 24.66
N TYR A 249 1.31 1.35 23.63
CA TYR A 249 1.86 0.06 23.24
C TYR A 249 3.25 0.19 22.60
N ILE A 250 3.49 1.20 21.77
CA ILE A 250 4.83 1.51 21.25
C ILE A 250 5.79 1.81 22.41
N GLN A 251 5.42 2.74 23.30
CA GLN A 251 6.24 3.09 24.45
C GLN A 251 6.54 1.88 25.34
N HIS A 252 5.55 1.03 25.57
CA HIS A 252 5.72 -0.20 26.34
C HIS A 252 6.75 -1.17 25.71
N LEU A 253 6.71 -1.33 24.38
CA LEU A 253 7.69 -2.16 23.67
C LEU A 253 9.10 -1.57 23.78
N GLU A 254 9.24 -0.26 23.64
CA GLU A 254 10.52 0.46 23.82
C GLU A 254 11.08 0.30 25.24
N GLU A 255 10.25 0.43 26.27
CA GLU A 255 10.64 0.30 27.67
C GLU A 255 11.11 -1.11 28.03
N ILE A 256 10.42 -2.15 27.56
CA ILE A 256 10.75 -3.54 27.90
C ILE A 256 11.90 -4.09 27.06
N TYR A 257 11.87 -3.85 25.75
CA TYR A 257 12.74 -4.54 24.80
C TYR A 257 13.87 -3.65 24.27
N GLY A 258 13.78 -2.33 24.41
CA GLY A 258 14.79 -1.38 23.97
C GLY A 258 15.03 -1.46 22.47
N SER A 259 16.16 -2.05 22.06
CA SER A 259 16.52 -2.28 20.65
C SER A 259 16.44 -3.76 20.25
N LYS A 260 15.84 -4.62 21.08
CA LYS A 260 15.74 -6.06 20.81
C LYS A 260 14.48 -6.35 20.01
N VAL A 261 14.60 -7.24 19.04
CA VAL A 261 13.47 -7.78 18.26
C VAL A 261 12.59 -8.63 19.16
N VAL A 262 11.29 -8.46 19.01
CA VAL A 262 10.24 -9.19 19.72
C VAL A 262 9.65 -10.22 18.76
N ALA A 263 9.53 -11.48 19.18
CA ALA A 263 8.81 -12.44 18.36
C ALA A 263 7.31 -12.08 18.37
N SER A 264 6.71 -12.02 17.19
CA SER A 264 5.30 -11.64 16.99
C SER A 264 4.30 -12.49 17.79
N HIS A 265 4.72 -13.67 18.24
CA HIS A 265 3.93 -14.62 19.02
C HIS A 265 4.35 -14.74 20.51
N SER A 266 5.43 -14.06 20.95
CA SER A 266 5.99 -14.21 22.32
C SER A 266 5.48 -13.16 23.31
N VAL A 267 4.80 -12.12 22.86
CA VAL A 267 4.16 -11.15 23.76
C VAL A 267 2.85 -11.77 24.24
N HIS A 268 2.55 -11.67 25.54
CA HIS A 268 1.30 -12.10 26.15
C HIS A 268 0.08 -11.37 25.56
N GLY A 269 -0.30 -11.69 24.32
CA GLY A 269 -1.37 -11.02 23.61
C GLY A 269 -1.27 -9.48 23.58
N PRO A 270 -2.30 -8.79 23.09
CA PRO A 270 -2.36 -7.34 23.00
C PRO A 270 -2.61 -6.65 24.36
N ASN A 271 -2.33 -7.28 25.50
CA ASN A 271 -2.70 -6.77 26.81
C ASN A 271 -1.52 -6.00 27.42
N LEU A 272 -1.64 -4.67 27.42
CA LEU A 272 -0.79 -3.80 28.23
C LEU A 272 -0.85 -4.27 29.71
N PRO A 273 0.28 -4.30 30.45
CA PRO A 273 0.35 -4.94 31.77
C PRO A 273 -0.68 -4.42 32.78
N ARG A 274 -1.08 -3.14 32.67
CA ARG A 274 -2.21 -2.51 33.39
C ARG A 274 -2.74 -1.33 32.56
N ASN A 275 -4.06 -1.13 32.57
CA ASN A 275 -4.76 0.00 31.95
C ASN A 275 -4.70 0.08 30.41
N ASP A 276 -5.10 -1.00 29.73
CA ASP A 276 -5.37 -0.95 28.29
C ASP A 276 -6.60 -0.07 28.02
N PRO A 277 -6.44 1.15 27.46
CA PRO A 277 -7.53 2.10 27.34
C PRO A 277 -8.60 1.63 26.35
N LEU A 278 -8.18 0.93 25.29
CA LEU A 278 -9.08 0.43 24.26
C LEU A 278 -9.86 -0.80 24.74
N LEU A 279 -9.21 -1.72 25.45
CA LEU A 279 -9.91 -2.85 26.07
C LEU A 279 -10.90 -2.35 27.12
N GLY A 280 -10.47 -1.45 28.00
CA GLY A 280 -11.34 -0.86 29.03
C GLY A 280 -12.55 -0.15 28.42
N PHE A 281 -12.37 0.57 27.31
CA PHE A 281 -13.48 1.16 26.57
C PHE A 281 -14.44 0.10 26.01
N ILE A 282 -13.91 -0.91 25.30
CA ILE A 282 -14.71 -2.00 24.72
C ILE A 282 -15.52 -2.73 25.81
N GLU A 283 -14.91 -3.01 26.96
CA GLU A 283 -15.56 -3.68 28.09
C GLU A 283 -16.60 -2.80 28.78
N THR A 284 -16.40 -1.48 28.82
CA THR A 284 -17.40 -0.54 29.35
C THR A 284 -18.63 -0.46 28.43
N VAL A 285 -18.42 -0.47 27.11
CA VAL A 285 -19.50 -0.49 26.14
C VAL A 285 -20.21 -1.85 26.15
N ALA A 286 -19.49 -2.96 26.11
CA ALA A 286 -20.06 -4.30 26.12
C ALA A 286 -19.40 -5.15 27.20
N PRO A 287 -19.88 -5.08 28.46
CA PRO A 287 -19.34 -5.88 29.56
C PRO A 287 -19.36 -7.36 29.20
N THR A 288 -18.31 -8.09 29.56
CA THR A 288 -18.32 -9.54 29.46
C THR A 288 -19.37 -10.05 30.43
N GLN A 289 -20.56 -10.33 29.92
CA GLN A 289 -21.56 -11.01 30.73
C GLN A 289 -21.05 -12.44 30.93
N ASN A 290 -20.93 -12.86 32.20
CA ASN A 290 -20.97 -14.28 32.55
C ASN A 290 -22.37 -14.79 32.23
N VAL A 291 -22.71 -14.87 30.95
CA VAL A 291 -23.98 -15.46 30.56
C VAL A 291 -23.79 -16.94 30.86
N ASN A 292 -24.40 -17.40 31.96
CA ASN A 292 -24.89 -18.76 32.07
C ASN A 292 -25.94 -18.91 30.96
N VAL A 293 -25.50 -18.97 29.70
CA VAL A 293 -26.29 -19.56 28.65
C VAL A 293 -26.30 -21.02 29.03
N THR A 294 -27.38 -21.47 29.64
CA THR A 294 -27.75 -22.88 29.58
C THR A 294 -27.91 -23.17 28.09
N LEU A 295 -26.80 -23.53 27.44
CA LEU A 295 -26.82 -24.17 26.14
C LEU A 295 -27.56 -25.49 26.40
N SER A 296 -28.86 -25.49 26.16
CA SER A 296 -29.58 -26.72 25.89
C SER A 296 -28.87 -27.35 24.69
N HIS A 297 -28.00 -28.31 24.98
CA HIS A 297 -27.33 -29.10 23.96
C HIS A 297 -28.40 -29.65 23.01
N PRO A 298 -28.37 -29.30 21.71
CA PRO A 298 -29.09 -30.06 20.73
C PRO A 298 -28.40 -31.43 20.67
N VAL A 299 -29.20 -32.46 20.91
CA VAL A 299 -28.89 -33.87 20.66
C VAL A 299 -28.07 -34.00 19.36
N PRO A 300 -26.98 -34.80 19.35
CA PRO A 300 -26.12 -34.93 18.19
C PRO A 300 -26.90 -35.54 17.03
N GLN A 301 -27.30 -34.71 16.06
CA GLN A 301 -27.74 -35.19 14.77
C GLN A 301 -26.51 -35.44 13.90
N ASN A 302 -26.24 -36.74 13.74
CA ASN A 302 -25.53 -37.43 12.67
C ASN A 302 -24.90 -36.53 11.56
N PRO A 303 -23.58 -36.60 11.32
CA PRO A 303 -22.92 -35.78 10.32
C PRO A 303 -23.24 -36.29 8.90
N GLN A 304 -24.28 -35.74 8.28
CA GLN A 304 -24.32 -35.68 6.82
C GLN A 304 -23.57 -34.43 6.36
N THR A 305 -22.29 -34.65 6.07
CA THR A 305 -21.41 -33.81 5.26
C THR A 305 -22.07 -33.49 3.91
N LYS A 306 -22.81 -32.38 3.82
CA LYS A 306 -23.10 -31.71 2.55
C LYS A 306 -22.08 -30.60 2.33
N SER A 307 -21.06 -31.01 1.60
CA SER A 307 -19.93 -30.23 1.11
C SER A 307 -20.38 -29.01 0.30
N LYS A 308 -20.43 -27.83 0.95
CA LYS A 308 -20.53 -26.54 0.26
C LYS A 308 -19.24 -26.19 -0.50
N HIS A 309 -18.10 -26.76 -0.07
CA HIS A 309 -16.81 -26.55 -0.73
C HIS A 309 -16.71 -27.29 -2.07
N VAL A 310 -17.23 -28.52 -2.19
CA VAL A 310 -17.19 -29.26 -3.47
C VAL A 310 -18.04 -28.57 -4.54
N VAL A 311 -19.20 -28.00 -4.19
CA VAL A 311 -20.02 -27.24 -5.14
C VAL A 311 -19.29 -25.98 -5.62
N PHE A 312 -18.56 -25.31 -4.74
CA PHE A 312 -17.75 -24.14 -5.10
C PHE A 312 -16.59 -24.51 -6.05
N TYR A 313 -15.82 -25.55 -5.74
CA TYR A 313 -14.70 -25.98 -6.58
C TYR A 313 -15.15 -26.52 -7.94
N VAL A 314 -16.27 -27.24 -8.00
CA VAL A 314 -16.86 -27.69 -9.27
C VAL A 314 -17.36 -26.49 -10.09
N GLY A 315 -17.96 -25.49 -9.45
CA GLY A 315 -18.39 -24.26 -10.13
C GLY A 315 -17.23 -23.46 -10.74
N VAL A 316 -16.12 -23.31 -10.00
CA VAL A 316 -14.92 -22.64 -10.50
C VAL A 316 -14.28 -23.42 -11.65
N ALA A 317 -14.18 -24.75 -11.54
CA ALA A 317 -13.60 -25.59 -12.59
C ALA A 317 -14.40 -25.53 -13.91
N VAL A 318 -15.74 -25.55 -13.83
CA VAL A 318 -16.62 -25.42 -15.00
C VAL A 318 -16.47 -24.04 -15.65
N MET A 319 -16.36 -22.97 -14.85
CA MET A 319 -16.19 -21.63 -15.40
C MET A 319 -14.86 -21.47 -16.16
N VAL A 320 -13.76 -21.99 -15.60
CA VAL A 320 -12.44 -21.99 -16.26
C VAL A 320 -12.46 -22.78 -17.57
N LEU A 321 -13.14 -23.94 -17.59
CA LEU A 321 -13.30 -24.74 -18.80
C LEU A 321 -14.09 -23.98 -19.89
N CYS A 322 -15.20 -23.33 -19.52
CA CYS A 322 -16.00 -22.53 -20.46
C CYS A 322 -15.21 -21.36 -21.05
N MET A 323 -14.45 -20.63 -20.21
CA MET A 323 -13.62 -19.51 -20.67
C MET A 323 -12.51 -19.99 -21.63
N SER A 324 -11.95 -21.17 -21.36
CA SER A 324 -10.93 -21.78 -22.21
C SER A 324 -11.50 -22.16 -23.59
N LEU A 325 -12.69 -22.74 -23.62
CA LEU A 325 -13.39 -23.10 -24.87
C LEU A 325 -13.78 -21.88 -25.70
N VAL A 326 -14.25 -20.79 -25.06
CA VAL A 326 -14.58 -19.53 -25.76
C VAL A 326 -13.31 -18.92 -26.35
N THR A 327 -12.21 -18.89 -25.59
CA THR A 327 -10.93 -18.37 -26.07
C THR A 327 -10.42 -19.18 -27.26
N LEU A 328 -10.47 -20.52 -27.17
CA LEU A 328 -10.10 -21.39 -28.27
C LEU A 328 -10.98 -21.14 -29.50
N PHE A 329 -12.30 -21.04 -29.33
CA PHE A 329 -13.22 -20.73 -30.43
C PHE A 329 -12.92 -19.39 -31.11
N MET A 330 -12.61 -18.35 -30.34
CA MET A 330 -12.22 -17.04 -30.87
C MET A 330 -10.92 -17.12 -31.67
N ILE A 331 -9.90 -17.84 -31.17
CA ILE A 331 -8.64 -18.07 -31.89
C ILE A 331 -8.91 -18.80 -33.21
N THR A 332 -9.68 -19.90 -33.18
CA THR A 332 -10.00 -20.68 -34.40
C THR A 332 -10.76 -19.84 -35.42
N ARG A 333 -11.70 -18.99 -34.96
CA ARG A 333 -12.44 -18.07 -35.83
C ARG A 333 -11.52 -17.00 -36.44
N SER A 334 -10.61 -16.44 -35.65
CA SER A 334 -9.64 -15.44 -36.13
C SER A 334 -8.68 -16.02 -37.16
N CYS A 335 -8.17 -17.24 -36.93
CA CYS A 335 -7.35 -17.95 -37.90
C CYS A 335 -8.11 -18.31 -39.19
N ARG A 336 -9.40 -18.64 -39.10
CA ARG A 336 -10.23 -18.94 -40.27
C ARG A 336 -10.55 -17.69 -41.11
N SER A 337 -10.64 -16.51 -40.48
CA SER A 337 -10.86 -15.23 -41.14
C SER A 337 -9.65 -14.75 -41.95
N ASN A 338 -8.43 -15.17 -41.57
CA ASN A 338 -7.20 -14.72 -42.24
C ASN A 338 -6.80 -15.56 -43.47
N ASN A 339 -7.49 -16.67 -43.76
CA ASN A 339 -7.24 -17.47 -44.96
C ASN A 339 -8.04 -17.02 -46.21
N PHE A 340 -8.68 -15.84 -46.17
CA PHE A 340 -9.47 -15.31 -47.28
C PHE A 340 -8.86 -14.00 -47.84
N SER A 341 -7.57 -13.97 -48.19
CA SER A 341 -7.04 -12.90 -49.06
C SER A 341 -5.74 -13.24 -49.82
N ILE A 342 -5.46 -14.50 -50.14
CA ILE A 342 -4.34 -14.88 -51.03
C ILE A 342 -4.89 -15.45 -52.33
N THR A 343 -5.66 -14.65 -53.05
CA THR A 343 -5.88 -14.79 -54.51
C THR A 343 -5.78 -13.40 -55.14
N GLY A 344 -4.59 -12.80 -55.04
CA GLY A 344 -4.28 -11.50 -55.60
C GLY A 344 -3.21 -11.59 -56.68
N ARG A 345 -3.66 -11.72 -57.94
CA ARG A 345 -3.03 -11.23 -59.19
C ARG A 345 -1.51 -11.43 -59.35
N HIS A 346 -1.14 -12.49 -60.06
CA HIS A 346 0.02 -12.43 -60.96
C HIS A 346 -0.37 -11.55 -62.16
N VAL A 347 0.15 -10.32 -62.20
CA VAL A 347 0.18 -9.50 -63.41
C VAL A 347 1.46 -9.85 -64.15
N MET A 348 1.31 -10.39 -65.36
CA MET A 348 2.40 -10.45 -66.34
C MET A 348 2.71 -9.02 -66.79
N SER A 349 3.99 -8.67 -66.77
CA SER A 349 4.51 -7.51 -67.51
C SER A 349 5.42 -8.05 -68.61
N GLU A 350 4.89 -8.04 -69.82
CA GLU A 350 5.62 -8.05 -71.08
C GLU A 350 6.37 -6.72 -71.26
N ASP A 351 7.55 -6.83 -71.88
CA ASP A 351 8.27 -5.87 -72.74
C ASP A 351 8.53 -4.42 -72.30
N ALA A 352 9.82 -4.09 -72.12
CA ALA A 352 10.59 -3.21 -73.02
C ALA A 352 12.08 -3.14 -72.58
#